data_AF-A0A0C2SC84-F1
#
_entry.id   AF-A0A0C2SC84-F1
#
_cell.length_a   1.000
_cell.length_b   1.000
_cell.length_c   1.000
_cell.angle_alpha   90.00
_cell.angle_beta   90.00
_cell.angle_gamma   90.00
#
_symmetry.space_group_name_H-M   'P 1'
#
loop_
_entity.id
_entity.type
_entity.pdbx_description
1 polymer ?
#
loop_
_entity_poly.entity_id
_entity_poly.type
_entity_poly.pdbx_seq_one_letter_code
_entity_poly.pdbx_strand_id
1 'polypeptide(L)'
;MPGSTSHLIAKFLDELTMDNFDVVSVKILQRVNANDSQILYHVTQLIVEKAVKKHGQTDVCVHLCKEMVKKVSGKIRDTITKNLKWSVISGGPLFREHPGEVCQKELEGVTVSITTALARSSKTSLDSLPGTTRHPEIRRIRLIRFIRQLSDLTAESKVSEIITSRAIVEKWIATLLDAKDAEKLVTLSMLLDSAGPRWDASMKMMKARMNSCFVEMTHIAQTNDDARLRALLQVCRIDLPHQ
;
A
#
# COMPACT_ATOMS: atom_id res chain seq x y z
N MET A 1 -4.46 -29.68 5.25
CA MET A 1 -5.64 -28.82 5.48
C MET A 1 -5.21 -27.35 5.51
N PRO A 2 -5.08 -26.69 4.34
CA PRO A 2 -4.59 -25.31 4.25
C PRO A 2 -5.47 -24.26 4.96
N GLY A 3 -6.77 -24.54 5.16
CA GLY A 3 -7.69 -23.60 5.82
C GLY A 3 -7.44 -23.35 7.31
N SER A 4 -6.81 -24.29 8.03
CA SER A 4 -6.57 -24.15 9.48
C SER A 4 -5.45 -23.15 9.79
N THR A 5 -4.39 -23.16 8.98
CA THR A 5 -3.21 -22.30 9.19
C THR A 5 -3.53 -20.83 8.90
N SER A 6 -4.21 -20.52 7.80
CA SER A 6 -4.56 -19.14 7.43
C SER A 6 -5.50 -18.50 8.46
N HIS A 7 -6.52 -19.23 8.92
CA HIS A 7 -7.43 -18.75 9.96
C HIS A 7 -6.70 -18.45 11.27
N LEU A 8 -5.75 -19.29 11.67
CA LEU A 8 -4.98 -19.08 12.88
C LEU A 8 -4.07 -17.84 12.78
N ILE A 9 -3.45 -17.61 11.62
CA ILE A 9 -2.64 -16.41 11.39
C ILE A 9 -3.52 -15.16 11.44
N ALA A 10 -4.70 -15.18 10.82
CA ALA A 10 -5.65 -14.08 10.88
C ALA A 10 -6.05 -13.76 12.33
N LYS A 11 -6.34 -14.79 13.13
CA LYS A 11 -6.62 -14.63 14.57
C LYS A 11 -5.47 -13.96 15.32
N PHE A 12 -4.23 -14.42 15.13
CA PHE A 12 -3.07 -13.80 15.77
C PHE A 12 -2.86 -12.35 15.30
N LEU A 13 -3.07 -12.07 14.01
CA LEU A 13 -3.01 -10.70 13.51
C LEU A 13 -4.09 -9.82 14.13
N ASP A 14 -5.31 -10.31 14.31
CA ASP A 14 -6.38 -9.54 14.97
C ASP A 14 -6.03 -9.22 16.44
N GLU A 15 -5.43 -10.16 17.16
CA GLU A 15 -4.98 -10.01 18.55
C GLU A 15 -3.72 -9.13 18.68
N LEU A 16 -2.94 -8.96 17.61
CA LEU A 16 -1.67 -8.24 17.64
C LEU A 16 -1.88 -6.75 17.97
N THR A 17 -1.20 -6.30 19.03
CA THR A 17 -1.06 -4.91 19.49
C THR A 17 0.41 -4.60 19.73
N MET A 18 0.74 -3.34 20.06
CA MET A 18 2.10 -2.99 20.48
C MET A 18 2.46 -3.64 21.83
N ASP A 19 1.51 -3.71 22.77
CA ASP A 19 1.75 -4.24 24.12
C ASP A 19 2.09 -5.74 24.15
N ASN A 20 1.49 -6.52 23.23
CA ASN A 20 1.72 -7.96 23.13
C ASN A 20 2.61 -8.35 21.95
N PHE A 21 3.26 -7.37 21.31
CA PHE A 21 3.91 -7.54 20.01
C PHE A 21 4.93 -8.67 20.03
N ASP A 22 5.83 -8.70 21.01
CA ASP A 22 6.92 -9.68 21.08
C ASP A 22 6.40 -11.12 21.15
N VAL A 23 5.30 -11.33 21.87
CA VAL A 23 4.70 -12.66 22.04
C VAL A 23 3.95 -13.09 20.78
N VAL A 24 3.14 -12.20 20.21
CA VAL A 24 2.26 -12.54 19.09
C VAL A 24 3.02 -12.58 17.76
N SER A 25 3.98 -11.67 17.55
CA SER A 25 4.82 -11.67 16.34
C SER A 25 5.64 -12.95 16.20
N VAL A 26 6.15 -13.50 17.31
CA VAL A 26 6.85 -14.80 17.31
C VAL A 26 5.92 -15.93 16.88
N LYS A 27 4.67 -15.96 17.35
CA LYS A 27 3.68 -16.97 16.91
C LYS A 27 3.39 -16.85 15.42
N ILE A 28 3.23 -15.63 14.91
CA ILE A 28 3.03 -15.37 13.47
C ILE A 28 4.25 -15.86 12.67
N LEU A 29 5.46 -15.46 13.06
CA LEU A 29 6.70 -15.84 12.40
C LEU A 29 6.94 -17.36 12.40
N GLN A 30 6.67 -18.04 13.52
CA GLN A 30 6.76 -19.50 13.60
C GLN A 30 5.82 -20.18 12.60
N ARG A 31 4.58 -19.68 12.46
CA ARG A 31 3.63 -20.19 11.48
C ARG A 31 4.11 -19.91 10.06
N VAL A 32 4.52 -18.68 9.75
CA VAL A 32 5.03 -18.32 8.43
C VAL A 32 6.23 -19.21 8.04
N ASN A 33 7.20 -19.38 8.94
CA ASN A 33 8.42 -20.14 8.69
C ASN A 33 8.21 -21.66 8.56
N ALA A 34 7.07 -22.17 9.03
CA ALA A 34 6.69 -23.57 8.90
C ALA A 34 5.89 -23.87 7.62
N ASN A 35 5.60 -22.88 6.79
CA ASN A 35 4.78 -23.00 5.60
C ASN A 35 5.51 -22.52 4.34
N ASP A 36 4.81 -22.56 3.20
CA ASP A 36 5.35 -22.18 1.90
C ASP A 36 5.26 -20.67 1.60
N SER A 37 5.72 -20.30 0.40
CA SER A 37 5.70 -18.92 -0.09
C SER A 37 4.29 -18.36 -0.31
N GLN A 38 3.28 -19.20 -0.54
CA GLN A 38 1.89 -18.74 -0.70
C GLN A 38 1.34 -18.21 0.62
N ILE A 39 1.67 -18.86 1.74
CA ILE A 39 1.33 -18.35 3.08
C ILE A 39 1.98 -16.99 3.33
N LEU A 40 3.24 -16.80 2.92
CA LEU A 40 3.94 -15.52 3.10
C LEU A 40 3.23 -14.36 2.38
N TYR A 41 2.79 -14.59 1.14
CA TYR A 41 1.99 -13.62 0.40
C TYR A 41 0.65 -13.34 1.10
N HIS A 42 -0.06 -14.39 1.52
CA HIS A 42 -1.34 -14.25 2.21
C HIS A 42 -1.23 -13.49 3.54
N VAL A 43 -0.20 -13.77 4.35
CA VAL A 43 0.08 -13.02 5.58
C VAL A 43 0.29 -11.54 5.26
N THR A 44 1.00 -11.24 4.18
CA THR A 44 1.21 -9.84 3.73
C THR A 44 -0.11 -9.16 3.40
N GLN A 45 -1.03 -9.85 2.72
CA GLN A 45 -2.38 -9.33 2.46
C GLN A 45 -3.13 -9.02 3.76
N LEU A 46 -3.09 -9.93 4.74
CA LEU A 46 -3.75 -9.73 6.03
C LEU A 46 -3.16 -8.56 6.82
N ILE A 47 -1.83 -8.35 6.75
CA ILE A 47 -1.16 -7.21 7.40
C ILE A 47 -1.67 -5.90 6.80
N VAL A 48 -1.72 -5.80 5.47
CA VAL A 48 -2.23 -4.61 4.79
C VAL A 48 -3.72 -4.41 5.09
N GLU A 49 -4.53 -5.47 5.05
CA GLU A 49 -5.95 -5.39 5.43
C GLU A 49 -6.13 -4.84 6.85
N LYS A 50 -5.38 -5.36 7.83
CA LYS A 50 -5.43 -4.86 9.21
C LYS A 50 -5.05 -3.38 9.30
N ALA A 51 -4.01 -2.95 8.57
CA ALA A 51 -3.54 -1.57 8.56
C ALA A 51 -4.59 -0.58 8.05
N VAL A 52 -5.46 -1.01 7.13
CA VAL A 52 -6.46 -0.14 6.48
C VAL A 52 -7.87 -0.26 7.08
N LYS A 53 -8.21 -1.41 7.68
CA LYS A 53 -9.56 -1.70 8.20
C LYS A 53 -9.90 -0.93 9.48
N LYS A 54 -8.95 -0.81 10.41
CA LYS A 54 -9.19 -0.16 11.73
C LYS A 54 -8.23 1.02 11.94
N HIS A 55 -8.69 2.01 12.70
CA HIS A 55 -7.86 3.15 13.10
C HIS A 55 -6.72 2.69 14.03
N GLY A 56 -5.56 3.36 13.98
CA GLY A 56 -4.43 3.10 14.88
C GLY A 56 -3.65 1.80 14.64
N GLN A 57 -3.97 1.01 13.60
CA GLN A 57 -3.28 -0.28 13.36
C GLN A 57 -1.99 -0.14 12.53
N THR A 58 -1.72 1.04 11.98
CA THR A 58 -0.62 1.23 11.03
C THR A 58 0.73 0.96 11.67
N ASP A 59 0.98 1.51 12.86
CA ASP A 59 2.28 1.39 13.52
C ASP A 59 2.62 -0.08 13.85
N VAL A 60 1.66 -0.83 14.39
CA VAL A 60 1.84 -2.26 14.70
C VAL A 60 2.05 -3.11 13.43
N CYS A 61 1.35 -2.80 12.34
CA CYS A 61 1.54 -3.49 11.06
C CYS A 61 2.91 -3.16 10.44
N VAL A 62 3.35 -1.90 10.47
CA VAL A 62 4.67 -1.48 9.98
C VAL A 62 5.78 -2.13 10.79
N HIS A 63 5.62 -2.22 12.11
CA HIS A 63 6.56 -2.91 12.99
C HIS A 63 6.63 -4.41 12.68
N LEU A 64 5.49 -5.06 12.40
CA LEU A 64 5.45 -6.46 11.97
C LEU A 64 6.14 -6.66 10.61
N CYS A 65 5.93 -5.77 9.63
CA CYS A 65 6.65 -5.83 8.36
C CYS A 65 8.17 -5.77 8.57
N LYS A 66 8.66 -4.89 9.46
CA LYS A 66 10.08 -4.79 9.81
C LYS A 66 10.62 -6.11 10.38
N GLU A 67 9.86 -6.77 11.25
CA GLU A 67 10.27 -8.07 11.82
C GLU A 67 10.20 -9.22 10.83
N MET A 68 9.18 -9.24 9.97
CA MET A 68 9.04 -10.23 8.89
C MET A 68 10.25 -10.18 7.95
N VAL A 69 10.70 -8.99 7.54
CA VAL A 69 11.90 -8.86 6.70
C VAL A 69 13.16 -9.43 7.35
N LYS A 70 13.28 -9.32 8.68
CA LYS A 70 14.46 -9.81 9.42
C LYS A 70 14.41 -11.32 9.70
N LYS A 71 13.23 -11.86 10.03
CA LYS A 71 13.07 -13.16 10.67
C LYS A 71 12.41 -14.23 9.80
N VAL A 72 11.94 -13.88 8.60
CA VAL A 72 11.43 -14.88 7.64
C VAL A 72 12.57 -15.76 7.14
N SER A 73 12.37 -17.07 7.25
CA SER A 73 13.37 -18.11 6.98
C SER A 73 13.76 -18.15 5.50
N GLY A 74 15.07 -18.22 5.23
CA GLY A 74 15.61 -18.46 3.88
C GLY A 74 15.23 -19.82 3.28
N LYS A 75 14.57 -20.70 4.04
CA LYS A 75 13.98 -21.96 3.51
C LYS A 75 12.74 -21.71 2.66
N ILE A 76 12.04 -20.60 2.88
CA ILE A 76 10.91 -20.18 2.04
C ILE A 76 11.49 -19.64 0.74
N ARG A 77 11.21 -20.33 -0.37
CA ARG A 77 11.67 -19.97 -1.71
C ARG A 77 10.47 -19.69 -2.59
N ASP A 78 10.65 -18.76 -3.52
CA ASP A 78 9.71 -18.62 -4.61
C ASP A 78 9.76 -19.87 -5.49
N THR A 79 8.66 -20.63 -5.53
CA THR A 79 8.52 -21.83 -6.36
C THR A 79 7.87 -21.51 -7.71
N ILE A 80 7.37 -20.29 -7.89
CA ILE A 80 6.52 -19.87 -9.02
C ILE A 80 7.33 -19.06 -10.03
N THR A 81 8.33 -18.29 -9.61
CA THR A 81 9.18 -17.51 -10.53
C THR A 81 10.29 -18.37 -11.15
N LYS A 82 9.90 -19.21 -12.11
CA LYS A 82 10.82 -19.95 -13.00
C LYS A 82 11.32 -19.12 -14.19
N ASN A 83 10.95 -17.84 -14.32
CA ASN A 83 11.28 -17.05 -15.51
C ASN A 83 12.01 -15.74 -15.16
N LEU A 84 13.19 -15.59 -15.78
CA LEU A 84 13.89 -14.35 -16.17
C LEU A 84 14.98 -13.74 -15.25
N LYS A 85 15.25 -14.24 -14.04
CA LYS A 85 16.47 -13.83 -13.30
C LYS A 85 17.08 -14.99 -12.54
N TRP A 86 18.36 -15.29 -12.81
CA TRP A 86 19.11 -16.46 -12.32
C TRP A 86 19.45 -16.41 -10.81
N SER A 87 18.57 -15.87 -9.97
CA SER A 87 18.73 -15.85 -8.52
C SER A 87 17.43 -16.28 -7.84
N VAL A 88 17.47 -17.41 -7.14
CA VAL A 88 16.37 -17.85 -6.27
C VAL A 88 16.25 -16.86 -5.11
N ILE A 89 15.22 -16.02 -5.12
CA ILE A 89 14.90 -15.11 -4.01
C ILE A 89 14.24 -15.94 -2.90
N SER A 90 14.70 -15.76 -1.65
CA SER A 90 14.22 -16.52 -0.50
C SER A 90 14.20 -15.69 0.77
N GLY A 91 13.42 -16.10 1.77
CA GLY A 91 13.39 -15.46 3.10
C GLY A 91 12.97 -13.98 3.10
N GLY A 92 13.68 -13.17 3.89
CA GLY A 92 13.47 -11.71 3.95
C GLY A 92 13.46 -10.99 2.59
N PRO A 93 14.42 -11.24 1.68
CA PRO A 93 14.37 -10.79 0.28
C PRO A 93 13.03 -11.05 -0.43
N LEU A 94 12.46 -12.25 -0.26
CA LEU A 94 11.18 -12.60 -0.89
C LEU A 94 10.02 -11.81 -0.27
N PHE A 95 10.00 -11.69 1.06
CA PHE A 95 8.97 -10.91 1.74
C PHE A 95 9.00 -9.44 1.33
N ARG A 96 10.14 -8.85 0.98
CA ARG A 96 10.21 -7.41 0.65
C ARG A 96 9.44 -7.03 -0.63
N GLU A 97 9.28 -7.95 -1.58
CA GLU A 97 8.53 -7.69 -2.82
C GLU A 97 7.00 -7.71 -2.58
N HIS A 98 6.51 -8.53 -1.64
CA HIS A 98 5.08 -8.74 -1.46
C HIS A 98 4.31 -7.49 -0.99
N PRO A 99 4.78 -6.68 -0.02
CA PRO A 99 4.05 -5.49 0.40
C PRO A 99 3.85 -4.51 -0.76
N GLY A 100 4.83 -4.39 -1.66
CA GLY A 100 4.73 -3.55 -2.85
C GLY A 100 3.56 -3.94 -3.75
N GLU A 101 3.48 -5.23 -4.09
CA GLU A 101 2.41 -5.79 -4.92
C GLU A 101 1.04 -5.76 -4.24
N VAL A 102 0.99 -6.07 -2.94
CA VAL A 102 -0.26 -6.05 -2.18
C VAL A 102 -0.78 -4.62 -2.06
N CYS A 103 0.08 -3.65 -1.75
CA CYS A 103 -0.31 -2.24 -1.68
C CYS A 103 -0.80 -1.73 -3.04
N GLN A 104 -0.18 -2.16 -4.15
CA GLN A 104 -0.66 -1.84 -5.49
C GLN A 104 -2.11 -2.30 -5.70
N LYS A 105 -2.37 -3.59 -5.46
CA LYS A 105 -3.72 -4.18 -5.63
C LYS A 105 -4.74 -3.48 -4.72
N GLU A 106 -4.33 -3.12 -3.52
CA GLU A 106 -5.16 -2.39 -2.57
C GLU A 106 -5.44 -0.95 -3.01
N LEU A 107 -4.46 -0.23 -3.59
CA LEU A 107 -4.64 1.12 -4.17
C LEU A 107 -5.65 1.08 -5.32
N GLU A 108 -5.55 0.09 -6.21
CA GLU A 108 -6.52 -0.13 -7.28
C GLU A 108 -7.90 -0.49 -6.71
N GLY A 109 -7.95 -1.38 -5.72
CA GLY A 109 -9.19 -1.82 -5.08
C GLY A 109 -9.96 -0.70 -4.37
N VAL A 110 -9.27 0.19 -3.65
CA VAL A 110 -9.91 1.36 -3.02
C VAL A 110 -10.45 2.33 -4.06
N THR A 111 -9.71 2.56 -5.14
CA THR A 111 -10.13 3.41 -6.25
C THR A 111 -11.44 2.89 -6.86
N VAL A 112 -11.50 1.60 -7.22
CA VAL A 112 -12.70 0.96 -7.75
C VAL A 112 -13.86 1.05 -6.76
N SER A 113 -13.60 0.86 -5.46
CA SER A 113 -14.60 0.94 -4.42
C SER A 113 -15.21 2.34 -4.28
N ILE A 114 -14.40 3.40 -4.38
CA ILE A 114 -14.86 4.79 -4.35
C ILE A 114 -15.68 5.10 -5.60
N THR A 115 -15.16 4.79 -6.79
CA THR A 115 -15.89 5.00 -8.06
C THR A 115 -17.25 4.30 -8.05
N THR A 116 -17.30 3.06 -7.56
CA THR A 116 -18.56 2.31 -7.43
C THR A 116 -19.51 2.93 -6.40
N ALA A 117 -18.98 3.46 -5.29
CA ALA A 117 -19.79 4.14 -4.28
C ALA A 117 -20.39 5.46 -4.81
N LEU A 118 -19.61 6.24 -5.54
CA LEU A 118 -20.05 7.48 -6.18
C LEU A 118 -21.11 7.22 -7.26
N ALA A 119 -20.93 6.18 -8.08
CA ALA A 119 -21.91 5.77 -9.08
C ALA A 119 -23.24 5.27 -8.47
N ARG A 120 -23.20 4.76 -7.23
CA ARG A 120 -24.41 4.41 -6.46
C ARG A 120 -25.06 5.64 -5.83
N SER A 121 -24.26 6.61 -5.38
CA SER A 121 -24.73 7.84 -4.76
C SER A 121 -25.33 8.84 -5.75
N SER A 122 -25.05 8.77 -7.05
CA SER A 122 -25.71 9.63 -8.05
C SER A 122 -27.24 9.44 -8.13
N LYS A 123 -27.83 8.52 -7.35
CA LYS A 123 -29.27 8.34 -7.16
C LYS A 123 -29.85 9.01 -5.90
N THR A 124 -29.03 9.65 -5.05
CA THR A 124 -29.44 10.35 -3.80
C THR A 124 -28.36 11.34 -3.35
N SER A 125 -28.73 12.58 -2.99
CA SER A 125 -27.78 13.68 -2.71
C SER A 125 -26.62 13.32 -1.77
N LEU A 126 -25.43 13.83 -2.12
CA LEU A 126 -24.13 13.56 -1.48
C LEU A 126 -24.10 13.87 0.04
N ASP A 127 -24.92 14.82 0.50
CA ASP A 127 -25.03 15.23 1.90
C ASP A 127 -25.93 14.32 2.76
N SER A 128 -26.63 13.36 2.14
CA SER A 128 -27.56 12.45 2.82
C SER A 128 -26.95 11.09 3.14
N LEU A 129 -25.68 10.87 2.76
CA LEU A 129 -25.02 9.58 2.93
C LEU A 129 -24.53 9.43 4.39
N PRO A 130 -24.97 8.39 5.13
CA PRO A 130 -24.51 8.15 6.50
C PRO A 130 -22.98 7.98 6.54
N GLY A 131 -22.36 8.23 7.70
CA GLY A 131 -20.89 8.13 7.88
C GLY A 131 -20.26 6.79 7.48
N THR A 132 -21.07 5.74 7.31
CA THR A 132 -20.73 4.43 6.73
C THR A 132 -20.39 4.46 5.23
N THR A 133 -20.61 5.56 4.51
CA THR A 133 -20.33 5.65 3.07
C THR A 133 -18.94 6.22 2.72
N ARG A 134 -18.23 6.78 3.71
CA ARG A 134 -16.81 7.21 3.59
C ARG A 134 -15.80 6.08 3.84
N HIS A 135 -16.26 4.85 4.02
CA HIS A 135 -15.41 3.70 4.29
C HIS A 135 -14.25 3.51 3.29
N PRO A 136 -14.44 3.63 1.96
CA PRO A 136 -13.35 3.40 1.01
C PRO A 136 -12.36 4.58 0.94
N GLU A 137 -12.81 5.82 1.16
CA GLU A 137 -11.93 7.01 1.23
C GLU A 137 -11.04 6.97 2.48
N ILE A 138 -11.62 6.61 3.63
CA ILE A 138 -10.87 6.40 4.87
C ILE A 138 -9.86 5.25 4.68
N ARG A 139 -10.24 4.17 3.98
CA ARG A 139 -9.34 3.07 3.64
C ARG A 139 -8.16 3.55 2.78
N ARG A 140 -8.41 4.40 1.77
CA ARG A 140 -7.37 5.05 0.94
C ARG A 140 -6.39 5.85 1.80
N ILE A 141 -6.89 6.73 2.67
CA ILE A 141 -6.03 7.57 3.54
C ILE A 141 -5.15 6.70 4.44
N ARG A 142 -5.73 5.64 5.04
CA ARG A 142 -4.97 4.72 5.90
C ARG A 142 -3.93 3.91 5.13
N LEU A 143 -4.24 3.49 3.91
CA LEU A 143 -3.30 2.79 3.03
C LEU A 143 -2.12 3.69 2.66
N ILE A 144 -2.38 4.94 2.27
CA ILE A 144 -1.33 5.92 1.94
C ILE A 144 -0.45 6.18 3.17
N ARG A 145 -1.04 6.32 4.35
CA ARG A 145 -0.30 6.46 5.61
C ARG A 145 0.58 5.24 5.91
N PHE A 146 0.07 4.03 5.66
CA PHE A 146 0.85 2.79 5.80
C PHE A 146 2.05 2.77 4.85
N ILE A 147 1.85 3.10 3.57
CA ILE A 147 2.93 3.17 2.57
C ILE A 147 3.98 4.22 2.95
N ARG A 148 3.55 5.40 3.41
CA ARG A 148 4.46 6.44 3.91
C ARG A 148 5.32 5.90 5.06
N GLN A 149 4.72 5.31 6.10
CA GLN A 149 5.47 4.78 7.23
C GLN A 149 6.41 3.63 6.85
N LEU A 150 6.03 2.78 5.89
CA LEU A 150 6.95 1.78 5.32
C LEU A 150 8.15 2.43 4.62
N SER A 151 7.93 3.57 3.95
CA SER A 151 8.98 4.37 3.30
C SER A 151 9.89 5.07 4.33
N ASP A 152 9.37 5.39 5.52
CA ASP A 152 10.15 5.99 6.62
C ASP A 152 11.15 5.00 7.24
N LEU A 153 10.95 3.68 7.06
CA LEU A 153 11.89 2.66 7.54
C LEU A 153 13.28 2.73 6.85
N THR A 154 13.46 3.60 5.85
CA THR A 154 14.70 3.81 5.07
C THR A 154 15.85 4.39 5.88
N ALA A 155 15.59 5.20 6.91
CA ALA A 155 16.66 5.93 7.59
C ALA A 155 17.56 5.05 8.47
N GLU A 156 17.07 3.91 8.96
CA GLU A 156 17.78 3.10 9.97
C GLU A 156 18.06 1.66 9.51
N SER A 157 17.53 1.23 8.37
CA SER A 157 17.56 -0.18 8.00
C SER A 157 17.51 -0.37 6.49
N LYS A 158 18.43 -1.18 5.95
CA LYS A 158 18.40 -1.70 4.56
C LYS A 158 17.09 -2.41 4.18
N VAL A 159 16.11 -2.50 5.08
CA VAL A 159 14.77 -3.08 4.94
C VAL A 159 13.90 -2.28 3.96
N SER A 160 13.97 -0.95 4.00
CA SER A 160 13.01 -0.11 3.26
C SER A 160 13.36 0.09 1.78
N GLU A 161 14.64 0.02 1.40
CA GLU A 161 15.07 0.08 -0.01
C GLU A 161 14.39 -0.97 -0.91
N ILE A 162 13.89 -2.07 -0.33
CA ILE A 162 13.28 -3.15 -1.10
C ILE A 162 11.74 -3.13 -1.02
N ILE A 163 11.13 -2.71 0.10
CA ILE A 163 9.65 -2.64 0.22
C ILE A 163 9.05 -1.55 -0.68
N THR A 164 9.74 -0.42 -0.81
CA THR A 164 9.37 0.67 -1.72
C THR A 164 10.47 0.90 -2.73
N SER A 165 10.93 -0.17 -3.38
CA SER A 165 11.96 -0.05 -4.42
C SER A 165 11.48 0.84 -5.57
N ARG A 166 12.42 1.46 -6.29
CA ARG A 166 12.12 2.29 -7.46
C ARG A 166 11.17 1.61 -8.45
N ALA A 167 11.40 0.33 -8.74
CA ALA A 167 10.58 -0.43 -9.68
C ALA A 167 9.13 -0.58 -9.23
N ILE A 168 8.91 -0.77 -7.92
CA ILE A 168 7.56 -0.85 -7.33
C ILE A 168 6.86 0.50 -7.44
N VAL A 169 7.55 1.59 -7.10
CA VAL A 169 6.95 2.93 -7.16
C VAL A 169 6.65 3.34 -8.60
N GLU A 170 7.56 3.08 -9.55
CA GLU A 170 7.31 3.32 -10.98
C GLU A 170 6.09 2.54 -11.49
N LYS A 171 5.91 1.30 -11.02
CA LYS A 171 4.74 0.48 -11.34
C LYS A 171 3.45 1.09 -10.77
N TRP A 172 3.47 1.57 -9.52
CA TRP A 172 2.32 2.27 -8.93
C TRP A 172 1.94 3.54 -9.71
N ILE A 173 2.94 4.36 -10.07
CA ILE A 173 2.73 5.56 -10.89
C ILE A 173 2.10 5.16 -12.23
N ALA A 174 2.67 4.17 -12.93
CA ALA A 174 2.15 3.73 -14.22
C ALA A 174 0.71 3.19 -14.13
N THR A 175 0.36 2.51 -13.04
CA THR A 175 -0.99 1.96 -12.83
C THR A 175 -2.02 3.02 -12.47
N LEU A 176 -1.64 4.04 -11.71
CA LEU A 176 -2.56 5.08 -11.23
C LEU A 176 -2.63 6.31 -12.13
N LEU A 177 -1.64 6.53 -13.00
CA LEU A 177 -1.63 7.67 -13.93
C LEU A 177 -2.53 7.37 -15.13
N ASP A 178 -3.83 7.58 -14.93
CA ASP A 178 -4.88 7.26 -15.90
C ASP A 178 -5.77 8.49 -16.13
N ALA A 179 -5.65 9.11 -17.32
CA ALA A 179 -6.38 10.32 -17.67
C ALA A 179 -7.92 10.16 -17.65
N LYS A 180 -8.42 8.92 -17.64
CA LYS A 180 -9.84 8.59 -17.66
C LYS A 180 -10.40 8.22 -16.29
N ASP A 181 -9.55 8.07 -15.26
CA ASP A 181 -9.97 7.64 -13.93
C ASP A 181 -9.57 8.66 -12.86
N ALA A 182 -10.56 9.46 -12.44
CA ALA A 182 -10.36 10.51 -11.45
C ALA A 182 -9.88 10.00 -10.10
N GLU A 183 -10.39 8.86 -9.64
CA GLU A 183 -10.02 8.34 -8.34
C GLU A 183 -8.60 7.78 -8.35
N LYS A 184 -8.10 7.29 -9.49
CA LYS A 184 -6.70 6.87 -9.62
C LYS A 184 -5.77 8.07 -9.56
N LEU A 185 -6.10 9.15 -10.27
CA LEU A 185 -5.29 10.38 -10.26
C LEU A 185 -5.28 11.06 -8.90
N VAL A 186 -6.43 11.11 -8.21
CA VAL A 186 -6.53 11.59 -6.82
C VAL A 186 -5.67 10.74 -5.88
N THR A 187 -5.80 9.41 -5.98
CA THR A 187 -5.01 8.47 -5.17
C THR A 187 -3.52 8.63 -5.43
N LEU A 188 -3.13 8.82 -6.69
CA LEU A 188 -1.74 9.08 -7.09
C LEU A 188 -1.22 10.39 -6.49
N SER A 189 -1.98 11.48 -6.62
CA SER A 189 -1.62 12.78 -6.06
C SER A 189 -1.39 12.72 -4.55
N MET A 190 -2.34 12.14 -3.81
CA MET A 190 -2.23 11.95 -2.36
C MET A 190 -1.05 11.06 -1.97
N LEU A 191 -0.75 10.04 -2.77
CA LEU A 191 0.37 9.13 -2.55
C LEU A 191 1.72 9.83 -2.76
N LEU A 192 1.86 10.56 -3.86
CA LEU A 192 3.08 11.30 -4.20
C LEU A 192 3.36 12.41 -3.19
N ASP A 193 2.33 13.11 -2.71
CA ASP A 193 2.52 14.11 -1.67
C ASP A 193 2.97 13.47 -0.33
N SER A 194 2.26 12.42 0.10
CA SER A 194 2.47 11.86 1.43
C SER A 194 3.77 11.06 1.56
N ALA A 195 4.09 10.25 0.54
CA ALA A 195 5.24 9.34 0.55
C ALA A 195 6.39 9.80 -0.36
N GLY A 196 6.13 10.65 -1.37
CA GLY A 196 7.13 11.10 -2.33
C GLY A 196 8.36 11.78 -1.72
N PRO A 197 8.24 12.65 -0.70
CA PRO A 197 9.41 13.26 -0.05
C PRO A 197 10.40 12.22 0.53
N ARG A 198 9.90 11.05 0.93
CA ARG A 198 10.73 9.94 1.44
C ARG A 198 11.42 9.17 0.32
N TRP A 199 10.74 9.02 -0.82
CA TRP A 199 11.32 8.41 -2.00
C TRP A 199 12.39 9.32 -2.62
N ASP A 200 12.19 10.63 -2.61
CA ASP A 200 13.18 11.60 -3.10
C ASP A 200 14.48 11.61 -2.30
N ALA A 201 14.37 11.51 -0.98
CA ALA A 201 15.54 11.43 -0.11
C ALA A 201 16.36 10.15 -0.33
N SER A 202 15.71 9.07 -0.78
CA SER A 202 16.29 7.73 -0.86
C SER A 202 16.62 7.25 -2.28
N MET A 203 15.99 7.82 -3.32
CA MET A 203 16.08 7.35 -4.71
C MET A 203 16.46 8.47 -5.68
N LYS A 204 17.73 8.47 -6.10
CA LYS A 204 18.22 9.36 -7.16
C LYS A 204 17.37 9.16 -8.44
N MET A 205 16.91 10.26 -9.04
CA MET A 205 15.99 10.34 -10.21
C MET A 205 14.48 10.19 -9.95
N MET A 206 14.04 9.74 -8.76
CA MET A 206 12.60 9.67 -8.47
C MET A 206 11.95 11.04 -8.45
N LYS A 207 12.65 12.06 -7.93
CA LYS A 207 12.20 13.45 -7.95
C LYS A 207 11.78 13.95 -9.32
N ALA A 208 12.61 13.68 -10.33
CA ALA A 208 12.31 14.08 -11.71
C ALA A 208 11.06 13.35 -12.24
N ARG A 209 10.93 12.05 -11.95
CA ARG A 209 9.76 11.26 -12.35
C ARG A 209 8.48 11.73 -11.67
N MET A 210 8.51 12.00 -10.37
CA MET A 210 7.34 12.49 -9.63
C MET A 210 6.95 13.90 -10.08
N ASN A 211 7.91 14.80 -10.28
CA ASN A 211 7.64 16.14 -10.83
C ASN A 211 6.99 16.05 -12.22
N SER A 212 7.52 15.19 -13.10
CA SER A 212 6.90 14.93 -14.40
C SER A 212 5.47 14.41 -14.26
N CYS A 213 5.22 13.54 -13.28
CA CYS A 213 3.89 13.03 -13.01
C CYS A 213 2.93 14.13 -12.54
N PHE A 214 3.37 15.04 -11.66
CA PHE A 214 2.56 16.20 -11.26
C PHE A 214 2.24 17.12 -12.44
N VAL A 215 3.20 17.38 -13.33
CA VAL A 215 2.96 18.15 -14.56
C VAL A 215 1.91 17.48 -15.44
N GLU A 216 2.02 16.16 -15.64
CA GLU A 216 1.07 15.39 -16.43
C GLU A 216 -0.33 15.39 -15.83
N MET A 217 -0.47 15.18 -14.52
CA MET A 217 -1.75 15.28 -13.81
C MET A 217 -2.35 16.69 -13.91
N THR A 218 -1.51 17.73 -13.92
CA THR A 218 -1.96 19.13 -14.10
C THR A 218 -2.53 19.34 -15.48
N HIS A 219 -1.82 18.88 -16.50
CA HIS A 219 -2.25 18.99 -17.88
C HIS A 219 -3.57 18.24 -18.09
N ILE A 220 -3.66 17.00 -17.59
CA ILE A 220 -4.90 16.21 -17.61
C ILE A 220 -6.05 17.00 -16.95
N ALA A 221 -5.83 17.59 -15.78
CA ALA A 221 -6.86 18.40 -15.13
C ALA A 221 -7.30 19.59 -16.01
N GLN A 222 -6.37 20.30 -16.63
CA GLN A 222 -6.70 21.47 -17.44
C GLN A 222 -7.43 21.13 -18.74
N THR A 223 -7.10 20.01 -19.37
CA THR A 223 -7.64 19.62 -20.69
C THR A 223 -8.87 18.71 -20.60
N ASN A 224 -9.24 18.23 -19.41
CA ASN A 224 -10.37 17.32 -19.25
C ASN A 224 -11.67 18.09 -18.97
N ASP A 225 -12.72 17.73 -19.72
CA ASP A 225 -14.05 18.33 -19.60
C ASP A 225 -14.78 17.92 -18.30
N ASP A 226 -14.32 16.86 -17.61
CA ASP A 226 -14.86 16.42 -16.33
C ASP A 226 -14.57 17.46 -15.22
N ALA A 227 -15.57 18.29 -14.95
CA ALA A 227 -15.53 19.29 -13.89
C ALA A 227 -15.29 18.68 -12.49
N ARG A 228 -15.73 17.44 -12.26
CA ARG A 228 -15.50 16.73 -10.98
C ARG A 228 -14.04 16.32 -10.88
N LEU A 229 -13.43 15.80 -11.94
CA LEU A 229 -12.00 15.49 -11.98
C LEU A 229 -11.17 16.75 -11.66
N ARG A 230 -11.50 17.88 -12.30
CA ARG A 230 -10.85 19.17 -12.04
C ARG A 230 -10.95 19.59 -10.59
N ALA A 231 -12.14 19.55 -10.01
CA ALA A 231 -12.36 19.90 -8.61
C ALA A 231 -11.57 18.98 -7.66
N LEU A 232 -11.61 17.67 -7.88
CA LEU A 232 -10.92 16.69 -7.01
C LEU A 232 -9.39 16.85 -7.04
N LEU A 233 -8.81 17.06 -8.22
CA LEU A 233 -7.37 17.30 -8.34
C LEU A 233 -6.94 18.66 -7.79
N GLN A 234 -7.81 19.67 -7.84
CA GLN A 234 -7.55 20.98 -7.25
C GLN A 234 -7.64 20.95 -5.72
N VAL A 235 -8.60 20.21 -5.14
CA VAL A 235 -8.68 20.00 -3.68
C VAL A 235 -7.45 19.28 -3.16
N CYS A 236 -6.99 18.23 -3.87
CA CYS A 236 -5.74 17.55 -3.54
C CYS A 236 -4.51 18.48 -3.56
N ARG A 237 -4.58 19.64 -4.22
CA ARG A 237 -3.50 20.64 -4.21
C ARG A 237 -3.63 21.67 -3.09
N ILE A 238 -4.85 21.94 -2.62
CA ILE A 238 -5.13 22.96 -1.60
C ILE A 238 -4.87 22.41 -0.19
N ASP A 239 -5.12 21.13 0.04
CA ASP A 239 -4.87 20.48 1.35
C ASP A 239 -3.39 20.18 1.62
N LEU A 240 -2.48 20.64 0.75
CA LEU A 240 -1.05 20.42 0.85
C LEU A 240 -0.32 21.73 1.14
N PRO A 241 0.57 21.77 2.16
CA PRO A 241 1.40 22.94 2.38
C PRO A 241 2.29 23.14 1.15
N HIS A 242 2.20 24.33 0.55
CA HIS A 242 3.09 24.76 -0.51
C HIS A 242 4.55 24.48 -0.12
N GLN A 243 5.22 23.58 -0.85
CA GLN A 243 6.68 23.53 -0.92
C GLN A 243 7.15 24.38 -2.09
#